data_AF-A0A432W3I9-F1
#
_entry.id   AF-A0A432W3I9-F1
#
_cell.length_a   1.000
_cell.length_b   1.000
_cell.length_c   1.000
_cell.angle_alpha   90.00
_cell.angle_beta   90.00
_cell.angle_gamma   90.00
#
_symmetry.space_group_name_H-M   'P 1'
#
loop_
_entity.id
_entity.type
_entity.pdbx_description
1 polymer ?
#
loop_
_entity_poly.entity_id
_entity_poly.type
_entity_poly.pdbx_seq_one_letter_code
_entity_poly.pdbx_strand_id
1 'polypeptide(L)'
;MPLSKYLEAFQNVRPNRTNGRASPHKVCMLYAVMDLVEEGRLTENKIPFTYELKNRFAWHFEKLKTEADMLNPVNPFFYLRSSDFWHHSLRSGKEGDYEQLKSPSEKSLHDIIEYAFLDPELFELLQDPVSSARLGLALSENLDTREEGFKRWALAIGKSEKTVSNYSNALKGSISNWLSDAGLLNRNLLTISDYFELTRIAKNAVNEPQFTNYNTRGNGMYSAALNLYRQYLDELTDASIEQDVQSIEQDAELKDTQKKVLVQARRGQGKFRERVISQWKKCAVTGYDNISLLLASHIKPWAVSDNGERLDPYNGLLLSPNLDKAFDLNYVSFSDKGRILISDQLGEYATLGIDKDMKVPLLEQHQDYMAYHREIFHTKGALVTKG
;
A
#
# COMPACT_ATOMS: atom_id res chain seq x y z
N MET A 1 -19.09 -3.76 -9.44
CA MET A 1 -19.57 -4.19 -8.10
C MET A 1 -19.02 -5.55 -7.63
N PRO A 2 -18.74 -6.59 -8.45
CA PRO A 2 -18.23 -7.86 -7.91
C PRO A 2 -16.75 -7.81 -7.47
N LEU A 3 -15.88 -7.11 -8.20
CA LEU A 3 -14.44 -7.11 -7.92
C LEU A 3 -14.05 -6.53 -6.54
N SER A 4 -14.70 -5.46 -6.07
CA SER A 4 -14.38 -4.85 -4.76
C SER A 4 -14.65 -5.80 -3.59
N LYS A 5 -15.76 -6.55 -3.64
CA LYS A 5 -16.08 -7.61 -2.66
C LYS A 5 -14.94 -8.62 -2.59
N TYR A 6 -14.47 -9.10 -3.74
CA TYR A 6 -13.42 -10.14 -3.77
C TYR A 6 -12.03 -9.61 -3.46
N LEU A 7 -11.73 -8.34 -3.74
CA LEU A 7 -10.49 -7.70 -3.27
C LEU A 7 -10.45 -7.69 -1.74
N GLU A 8 -11.52 -7.26 -1.10
CA GLU A 8 -11.64 -7.27 0.37
C GLU A 8 -11.54 -8.71 0.92
N ALA A 9 -12.23 -9.67 0.28
CA ALA A 9 -12.16 -11.07 0.71
C ALA A 9 -10.75 -11.66 0.54
N PHE A 10 -10.04 -11.32 -0.54
CA PHE A 10 -8.66 -11.76 -0.79
C PHE A 10 -7.68 -11.12 0.17
N GLN A 11 -7.82 -9.83 0.51
CA GLN A 11 -7.01 -9.14 1.53
C GLN A 11 -7.22 -9.70 2.95
N ASN A 12 -8.38 -10.31 3.20
CA ASN A 12 -8.76 -10.83 4.53
C ASN A 12 -8.69 -12.36 4.63
N VAL A 13 -7.99 -13.04 3.70
CA VAL A 13 -7.78 -14.50 3.77
C VAL A 13 -7.01 -14.85 5.03
N ARG A 14 -7.71 -15.33 6.05
CA ARG A 14 -7.15 -15.64 7.38
C ARG A 14 -6.05 -16.72 7.28
N PRO A 15 -4.77 -16.34 7.31
CA PRO A 15 -3.68 -17.32 7.25
C PRO A 15 -3.49 -17.92 8.64
N ASN A 16 -2.94 -19.13 8.70
CA ASN A 16 -2.45 -19.62 9.99
C ASN A 16 -1.33 -18.68 10.47
N ARG A 17 -1.36 -18.24 11.72
CA ARG A 17 -0.34 -17.34 12.28
C ARG A 17 0.41 -18.03 13.41
N THR A 18 1.74 -18.02 13.32
CA THR A 18 2.62 -18.52 14.38
C THR A 18 3.64 -17.42 14.69
N ASN A 19 3.70 -17.00 15.96
CA ASN A 19 4.54 -15.89 16.41
C ASN A 19 4.37 -14.60 15.57
N GLY A 20 3.14 -14.28 15.17
CA GLY A 20 2.81 -13.08 14.39
C GLY A 20 3.07 -13.20 12.87
N ARG A 21 3.82 -14.21 12.41
CA ARG A 21 4.04 -14.50 10.99
C ARG A 21 2.85 -15.25 10.39
N ALA A 22 2.36 -14.79 9.24
CA ALA A 22 1.38 -15.52 8.44
C ALA A 22 2.07 -16.66 7.67
N SER A 23 1.49 -17.84 7.73
CA SER A 23 1.95 -19.00 6.98
C SER A 23 1.44 -18.94 5.54
N PRO A 24 2.28 -19.27 4.54
CA PRO A 24 1.99 -18.95 3.15
C PRO A 24 0.96 -19.87 2.48
N HIS A 25 0.60 -20.98 3.12
CA HIS A 25 -0.19 -22.07 2.54
C HIS A 25 -1.48 -21.64 1.82
N LYS A 26 -2.35 -20.85 2.46
CA LYS A 26 -3.63 -20.45 1.81
C LYS A 26 -3.41 -19.57 0.60
N VAL A 27 -2.43 -18.66 0.68
CA VAL A 27 -2.05 -17.79 -0.43
C VAL A 27 -1.45 -18.59 -1.57
N CYS A 28 -0.52 -19.52 -1.29
CA CYS A 28 0.05 -20.40 -2.31
C CYS A 28 -1.03 -21.23 -3.02
N MET A 29 -2.07 -21.68 -2.31
CA MET A 29 -3.18 -22.43 -2.90
C MET A 29 -4.00 -21.57 -3.86
N LEU A 30 -4.33 -20.35 -3.46
CA LEU A 30 -5.09 -19.44 -4.31
C LEU A 30 -4.25 -18.98 -5.52
N TYR A 31 -2.97 -18.66 -5.36
CA TYR A 31 -2.09 -18.40 -6.50
C TYR A 31 -1.96 -19.59 -7.45
N ALA A 32 -1.89 -20.81 -6.93
CA ALA A 32 -1.88 -22.00 -7.78
C ALA A 32 -3.16 -22.10 -8.61
N VAL A 33 -4.32 -21.82 -8.04
CA VAL A 33 -5.59 -21.78 -8.79
C VAL A 33 -5.58 -20.67 -9.83
N MET A 34 -5.16 -19.45 -9.48
CA MET A 34 -5.08 -18.32 -10.39
C MET A 34 -4.21 -18.62 -11.62
N ASP A 35 -3.02 -19.17 -11.41
CA ASP A 35 -2.13 -19.53 -12.52
C ASP A 35 -2.74 -20.61 -13.42
N LEU A 36 -3.43 -21.59 -12.86
CA LEU A 36 -4.08 -22.62 -13.68
C LEU A 36 -5.24 -22.05 -14.51
N VAL A 37 -5.96 -21.05 -14.00
CA VAL A 37 -6.97 -20.31 -14.79
C VAL A 37 -6.29 -19.51 -15.90
N GLU A 38 -5.25 -18.74 -15.56
CA GLU A 38 -4.53 -17.88 -16.52
C GLU A 38 -3.84 -18.69 -17.62
N GLU A 39 -3.26 -19.84 -17.29
CA GLU A 39 -2.65 -20.79 -18.24
C GLU A 39 -3.70 -21.55 -19.08
N GLY A 40 -5.00 -21.36 -18.82
CA GLY A 40 -6.09 -22.05 -19.51
C GLY A 40 -6.19 -23.55 -19.19
N ARG A 41 -5.56 -23.98 -18.09
CA ARG A 41 -5.55 -25.39 -17.64
C ARG A 41 -6.72 -25.73 -16.73
N LEU A 42 -7.28 -24.72 -16.07
CA LEU A 42 -8.53 -24.78 -15.32
C LEU A 42 -9.60 -23.94 -16.03
N THR A 43 -10.37 -24.59 -16.91
CA THR A 43 -11.38 -23.93 -17.76
C THR A 43 -12.78 -23.92 -17.17
N GLU A 44 -13.07 -24.86 -16.28
CA GLU A 44 -14.33 -24.94 -15.53
C GLU A 44 -14.11 -24.55 -14.07
N ASN A 45 -15.15 -24.01 -13.41
CA ASN A 45 -15.15 -23.71 -11.99
C ASN A 45 -15.28 -25.00 -11.14
N LYS A 46 -14.35 -25.93 -11.35
CA LYS A 46 -14.22 -27.21 -10.66
C LYS A 46 -12.73 -27.44 -10.46
N ILE A 47 -12.27 -27.26 -9.23
CA ILE A 47 -10.87 -27.32 -8.83
C ILE A 47 -10.63 -28.69 -8.16
N PRO A 48 -10.26 -29.73 -8.92
CA PRO A 48 -9.92 -31.03 -8.35
C PRO A 48 -8.56 -30.97 -7.64
N PHE A 49 -8.39 -31.75 -6.57
CA PHE A 49 -7.12 -31.85 -5.85
C PHE A 49 -6.10 -32.74 -6.59
N THR A 50 -5.63 -32.30 -7.75
CA THR A 50 -4.80 -33.08 -8.67
C THR A 50 -3.30 -32.89 -8.41
N TYR A 51 -2.49 -33.73 -9.07
CA TYR A 51 -1.03 -33.54 -9.11
C TYR A 51 -0.64 -32.16 -9.65
N GLU A 52 -1.37 -31.66 -10.64
CA GLU A 52 -1.14 -30.37 -11.27
C GLU A 52 -1.31 -29.20 -10.28
N LEU A 53 -2.42 -29.16 -9.55
CA LEU A 53 -2.65 -28.17 -8.51
C LEU A 53 -1.58 -28.26 -7.41
N LYS A 54 -1.26 -29.47 -6.97
CA LYS A 54 -0.21 -29.70 -5.95
C LYS A 54 1.17 -29.24 -6.41
N ASN A 55 1.53 -29.51 -7.66
CA ASN A 55 2.81 -29.10 -8.22
C ASN A 55 2.90 -27.57 -8.31
N ARG A 56 1.82 -26.91 -8.76
CA ARG A 56 1.82 -25.45 -8.84
C ARG A 56 1.81 -24.79 -7.46
N PHE A 57 1.06 -25.35 -6.51
CA PHE A 57 1.14 -24.98 -5.10
C PHE A 57 2.58 -25.10 -4.56
N ALA A 58 3.26 -26.22 -4.81
CA ALA A 58 4.61 -26.45 -4.33
C ALA A 58 5.61 -25.43 -4.90
N TRP A 59 5.44 -25.02 -6.17
CA TRP A 59 6.25 -23.98 -6.78
C TRP A 59 6.12 -22.61 -6.08
N HIS A 60 4.90 -22.20 -5.74
CA HIS A 60 4.67 -20.98 -4.95
C HIS A 60 5.19 -21.12 -3.52
N PHE A 61 4.92 -22.27 -2.91
CA PHE A 61 5.34 -22.55 -1.54
C PHE A 61 6.85 -22.48 -1.39
N GLU A 62 7.64 -23.03 -2.31
CA GLU A 62 9.10 -23.00 -2.25
C GLU A 62 9.65 -21.57 -2.21
N LYS A 63 8.97 -20.62 -2.86
CA LYS A 63 9.38 -19.21 -2.90
C LYS A 63 9.00 -18.41 -1.65
N LEU A 64 7.99 -18.86 -0.91
CA LEU A 64 7.36 -18.09 0.17
C LEU A 64 7.55 -18.73 1.56
N LYS A 65 7.91 -20.02 1.61
CA LYS A 65 8.17 -20.75 2.84
C LYS A 65 9.37 -20.18 3.58
N THR A 66 9.41 -20.40 4.90
CA THR A 66 10.65 -20.35 5.67
C THR A 66 11.01 -21.75 6.17
N GLU A 67 12.12 -21.86 6.90
CA GLU A 67 12.55 -23.11 7.55
C GLU A 67 11.50 -23.69 8.52
N ALA A 68 10.57 -22.87 9.01
CA ALA A 68 9.50 -23.30 9.91
C ALA A 68 8.27 -23.87 9.19
N ASP A 69 8.15 -23.68 7.87
CA ASP A 69 6.98 -24.11 7.10
C ASP A 69 7.25 -25.49 6.44
N MET A 70 6.31 -26.43 6.59
CA MET A 70 6.36 -27.74 5.94
C MET A 70 5.39 -27.80 4.77
N LEU A 71 5.82 -28.34 3.63
CA LEU A 71 4.97 -28.47 2.45
C LEU A 71 3.73 -29.31 2.75
N ASN A 72 2.56 -28.67 2.74
CA ASN A 72 1.28 -29.36 2.93
C ASN A 72 0.16 -28.69 2.11
N PRO A 73 -0.19 -29.24 0.93
CA PRO A 73 -1.30 -28.71 0.12
C PRO A 73 -2.69 -29.11 0.63
N VAL A 74 -2.81 -30.14 1.47
CA VAL A 74 -4.11 -30.68 1.94
C VAL A 74 -4.82 -29.66 2.84
N ASN A 75 -4.09 -29.10 3.79
CA ASN A 75 -4.62 -28.14 4.75
C ASN A 75 -5.21 -26.88 4.09
N PRO A 76 -4.47 -26.12 3.25
CA PRO A 76 -5.04 -24.93 2.63
C PRO A 76 -6.22 -25.24 1.72
N PHE A 77 -6.21 -26.35 0.96
CA PHE A 77 -7.35 -26.75 0.13
C PHE A 77 -8.62 -26.92 0.99
N PHE A 78 -8.52 -27.60 2.12
CA PHE A 78 -9.66 -27.83 3.00
C PHE A 78 -10.08 -26.61 3.83
N TYR A 79 -9.14 -25.89 4.44
CA TYR A 79 -9.45 -24.79 5.36
C TYR A 79 -9.74 -23.47 4.65
N LEU A 80 -9.57 -23.37 3.34
CA LEU A 80 -10.07 -22.22 2.57
C LEU A 80 -11.60 -22.10 2.65
N ARG A 81 -12.33 -23.17 3.01
CA ARG A 81 -13.77 -23.17 3.33
C ARG A 81 -14.20 -22.17 4.42
N SER A 82 -13.25 -21.61 5.16
CA SER A 82 -13.51 -20.52 6.11
C SER A 82 -13.79 -19.19 5.41
N SER A 83 -13.45 -19.09 4.13
CA SER A 83 -13.69 -17.92 3.28
C SER A 83 -15.03 -18.12 2.59
N ASP A 84 -15.75 -17.02 2.37
CA ASP A 84 -17.09 -17.03 1.78
C ASP A 84 -17.11 -17.41 0.29
N PHE A 85 -15.95 -17.35 -0.36
CA PHE A 85 -15.80 -17.60 -1.80
C PHE A 85 -15.25 -18.97 -2.17
N TRP A 86 -14.93 -19.86 -1.21
CA TRP A 86 -14.33 -21.17 -1.47
C TRP A 86 -15.22 -22.30 -0.92
N HIS A 87 -15.71 -23.14 -1.83
CA HIS A 87 -16.72 -24.16 -1.54
C HIS A 87 -16.22 -25.55 -1.91
N HIS A 88 -16.83 -26.59 -1.31
CA HIS A 88 -16.52 -27.98 -1.64
C HIS A 88 -17.75 -28.69 -2.19
N SER A 89 -17.59 -29.36 -3.32
CA SER A 89 -18.53 -30.36 -3.79
C SER A 89 -18.19 -31.69 -3.14
N LEU A 90 -19.16 -32.28 -2.44
CA LEU A 90 -18.98 -33.53 -1.72
C LEU A 90 -19.37 -34.72 -2.60
N ARG A 91 -18.70 -35.85 -2.39
CA ARG A 91 -19.13 -37.13 -2.97
C ARG A 91 -20.44 -37.57 -2.30
N SER A 92 -21.29 -38.27 -3.06
CA SER A 92 -22.60 -38.73 -2.58
C SER A 92 -22.53 -39.45 -1.23
N GLY A 93 -23.27 -38.95 -0.24
CA GLY A 93 -23.40 -39.57 1.09
C GLY A 93 -22.26 -39.26 2.06
N LYS A 94 -21.42 -38.26 1.77
CA LYS A 94 -20.26 -37.86 2.59
C LYS A 94 -20.48 -36.61 3.45
N GLU A 95 -21.70 -36.10 3.53
CA GLU A 95 -22.08 -34.91 4.28
C GLU A 95 -21.73 -35.06 5.78
N GLY A 96 -22.11 -36.18 6.39
CA GLY A 96 -21.81 -36.46 7.80
C GLY A 96 -20.31 -36.62 8.09
N ASP A 97 -19.57 -37.27 7.18
CA ASP A 97 -18.11 -37.40 7.29
C ASP A 97 -17.42 -36.02 7.19
N TYR A 98 -17.93 -35.15 6.31
CA TYR A 98 -17.39 -33.81 6.08
C TYR A 98 -17.60 -32.86 7.28
N GLU A 99 -18.76 -32.92 7.94
CA GLU A 99 -19.06 -32.14 9.14
C GLU A 99 -18.15 -32.52 10.32
N GLN A 100 -17.81 -33.80 10.44
CA GLN A 100 -16.93 -34.31 11.50
C GLN A 100 -15.45 -34.13 11.17
N LEU A 101 -15.10 -33.82 9.92
CA LEU A 101 -13.72 -33.69 9.48
C LEU A 101 -13.08 -32.43 10.08
N LYS A 102 -12.26 -32.64 11.11
CA LYS A 102 -11.50 -31.56 11.78
C LYS A 102 -10.10 -31.39 11.20
N SER A 103 -9.43 -32.48 10.86
CA SER A 103 -8.05 -32.49 10.34
C SER A 103 -7.96 -33.43 9.14
N PRO A 104 -7.85 -32.90 7.91
CA PRO A 104 -7.85 -33.72 6.71
C PRO A 104 -6.50 -34.40 6.46
N SER A 105 -6.55 -35.62 5.95
CA SER A 105 -5.47 -36.29 5.24
C SER A 105 -5.75 -36.25 3.73
N GLU A 106 -4.74 -36.48 2.89
CA GLU A 106 -4.96 -36.56 1.44
C GLU A 106 -5.98 -37.64 1.08
N LYS A 107 -5.91 -38.80 1.74
CA LYS A 107 -6.88 -39.89 1.55
C LYS A 107 -8.30 -39.46 1.91
N SER A 108 -8.49 -38.92 3.12
CA SER A 108 -9.81 -38.49 3.57
C SER A 108 -10.38 -37.35 2.72
N LEU A 109 -9.51 -36.47 2.20
CA LEU A 109 -9.90 -35.41 1.28
C LEU A 109 -10.45 -35.99 -0.02
N HIS A 110 -9.76 -36.96 -0.63
CA HIS A 110 -10.21 -37.62 -1.86
C HIS A 110 -11.49 -38.47 -1.66
N ASP A 111 -11.63 -39.11 -0.50
CA ASP A 111 -12.79 -39.96 -0.18
C ASP A 111 -14.08 -39.13 0.04
N ILE A 112 -13.95 -37.86 0.42
CA ILE A 112 -15.07 -36.99 0.85
C ILE A 112 -15.36 -35.90 -0.19
N ILE A 113 -14.32 -35.21 -0.67
CA ILE A 113 -14.45 -34.04 -1.55
C ILE A 113 -14.16 -34.47 -2.98
N GLU A 114 -15.10 -34.16 -3.88
CA GLU A 114 -14.92 -34.41 -5.31
C GLU A 114 -14.07 -33.32 -5.97
N TYR A 115 -14.38 -32.06 -5.69
CA TYR A 115 -13.63 -30.88 -6.10
C TYR A 115 -13.99 -29.67 -5.22
N ALA A 116 -13.13 -28.64 -5.22
CA ALA A 116 -13.49 -27.31 -4.72
C ALA A 116 -14.03 -26.44 -5.85
N PHE A 117 -14.77 -25.38 -5.54
CA PHE A 117 -15.20 -24.39 -6.52
C PHE A 117 -15.30 -23.01 -5.89
N LEU A 118 -15.16 -21.97 -6.70
CA LEU A 118 -15.28 -20.58 -6.28
C LEU A 118 -16.70 -20.07 -6.47
N ASP A 119 -17.02 -18.90 -5.92
CA ASP A 119 -18.18 -18.14 -6.39
C ASP A 119 -18.11 -17.97 -7.94
N PRO A 120 -19.21 -18.17 -8.70
CA PRO A 120 -19.18 -18.05 -10.15
C PRO A 120 -18.61 -16.71 -10.64
N GLU A 121 -18.97 -15.61 -10.00
CA GLU A 121 -18.49 -14.27 -10.35
C GLU A 121 -17.00 -14.11 -10.07
N LEU A 122 -16.46 -14.76 -9.02
CA LEU A 122 -15.02 -14.76 -8.75
C LEU A 122 -14.27 -15.54 -9.82
N PHE A 123 -14.79 -16.69 -10.23
CA PHE A 123 -14.16 -17.49 -11.28
C PHE A 123 -14.09 -16.72 -12.61
N GLU A 124 -15.14 -15.99 -12.97
CA GLU A 124 -15.14 -15.06 -14.13
C GLU A 124 -14.08 -13.95 -13.98
N LEU A 125 -13.94 -13.37 -12.79
CA LEU A 125 -12.91 -12.35 -12.52
C LEU A 125 -11.48 -12.91 -12.62
N LEU A 126 -11.25 -14.18 -12.30
CA LEU A 126 -9.93 -14.80 -12.46
C LEU A 126 -9.57 -15.05 -13.92
N GLN A 127 -10.56 -15.16 -14.80
CA GLN A 127 -10.35 -15.28 -16.24
C GLN A 127 -10.00 -13.94 -16.91
N ASP A 128 -10.35 -12.81 -16.28
CA ASP A 128 -9.95 -11.47 -16.73
C ASP A 128 -8.54 -11.13 -16.20
N PRO A 129 -7.53 -10.92 -17.07
CA PRO A 129 -6.15 -10.68 -16.63
C PRO A 129 -5.99 -9.47 -15.71
N VAL A 130 -6.78 -8.41 -15.93
CA VAL A 130 -6.70 -7.19 -15.11
C VAL A 130 -7.25 -7.44 -13.71
N SER A 131 -8.40 -8.09 -13.60
CA SER A 131 -9.04 -8.44 -12.33
C SER A 131 -8.21 -9.48 -11.56
N SER A 132 -7.70 -10.50 -12.24
CA SER A 132 -6.82 -11.53 -11.68
C SER A 132 -5.55 -10.90 -11.08
N ALA A 133 -4.88 -10.01 -11.82
CA ALA A 133 -3.70 -9.31 -11.31
C ALA A 133 -3.99 -8.50 -10.03
N ARG A 134 -5.13 -7.80 -9.98
CA ARG A 134 -5.54 -7.03 -8.79
C ARG A 134 -5.85 -7.93 -7.59
N LEU A 135 -6.52 -9.05 -7.82
CA LEU A 135 -6.79 -10.06 -6.79
C LEU A 135 -5.49 -10.68 -6.27
N GLY A 136 -4.51 -10.90 -7.15
CA GLY A 136 -3.18 -11.39 -6.77
C GLY A 136 -2.44 -10.42 -5.84
N LEU A 137 -2.48 -9.12 -6.15
CA LEU A 137 -1.91 -8.09 -5.29
C LEU A 137 -2.59 -8.07 -3.91
N ALA A 138 -3.92 -8.05 -3.88
CA ALA A 138 -4.71 -8.12 -2.65
C ALA A 138 -4.36 -9.36 -1.80
N LEU A 139 -4.18 -10.52 -2.44
CA LEU A 139 -3.81 -11.75 -1.75
C LEU A 139 -2.40 -11.70 -1.15
N SER A 140 -1.45 -11.05 -1.85
CA SER A 140 -0.05 -10.91 -1.41
C SER A 140 0.09 -10.21 -0.06
N GLU A 141 -0.82 -9.28 0.25
CA GLU A 141 -0.83 -8.53 1.51
C GLU A 141 -1.00 -9.46 2.74
N ASN A 142 -1.56 -10.66 2.57
CA ASN A 142 -1.71 -11.63 3.64
C ASN A 142 -0.40 -12.29 4.07
N LEU A 143 0.61 -12.30 3.19
CA LEU A 143 1.91 -12.95 3.44
C LEU A 143 2.88 -12.06 4.21
N ASP A 144 2.64 -10.77 4.19
CA ASP A 144 3.58 -9.82 4.74
C ASP A 144 3.41 -9.72 6.25
N THR A 145 4.48 -10.04 6.98
CA THR A 145 4.72 -9.20 8.15
C THR A 145 4.97 -7.80 7.60
N ARG A 146 4.52 -6.77 8.31
CA ARG A 146 4.71 -5.39 7.86
C ARG A 146 6.21 -5.05 7.65
N GLU A 147 7.10 -5.79 8.31
CA GLU A 147 8.54 -5.85 8.02
C GLU A 147 8.86 -6.37 6.62
N GLU A 148 8.36 -7.54 6.21
CA GLU A 148 8.63 -8.12 4.88
C GLU A 148 8.00 -7.30 3.74
N GLY A 149 6.79 -6.77 3.94
CA GLY A 149 6.18 -5.84 2.99
C GLY A 149 7.01 -4.57 2.82
N PHE A 150 7.48 -3.99 3.93
CA PHE A 150 8.40 -2.85 3.90
C PHE A 150 9.70 -3.17 3.16
N LYS A 151 10.31 -4.34 3.43
CA LYS A 151 11.55 -4.75 2.75
C LYS A 151 11.35 -4.89 1.25
N ARG A 152 10.28 -5.59 0.82
CA ARG A 152 9.97 -5.78 -0.60
C ARG A 152 9.70 -4.46 -1.30
N TRP A 153 8.90 -3.60 -0.69
CA TRP A 153 8.61 -2.27 -1.21
C TRP A 153 9.88 -1.41 -1.31
N ALA A 154 10.72 -1.40 -0.28
CA ALA A 154 11.95 -0.61 -0.27
C ALA A 154 12.94 -1.07 -1.36
N LEU A 155 13.03 -2.38 -1.61
CA LEU A 155 13.78 -2.93 -2.75
C LEU A 155 13.19 -2.50 -4.08
N ALA A 156 11.86 -2.54 -4.23
CA ALA A 156 11.16 -2.18 -5.46
C ALA A 156 11.38 -0.71 -5.86
N ILE A 157 11.48 0.21 -4.89
CA ILE A 157 11.80 1.63 -5.14
C ILE A 157 13.32 1.90 -5.28
N GLY A 158 14.14 0.85 -5.36
CA GLY A 158 15.57 0.94 -5.72
C GLY A 158 16.56 1.04 -4.55
N LYS A 159 16.17 0.69 -3.31
CA LYS A 159 17.15 0.59 -2.21
C LYS A 159 17.96 -0.72 -2.33
N SER A 160 19.23 -0.67 -1.94
CA SER A 160 20.06 -1.89 -1.88
C SER A 160 19.61 -2.83 -0.76
N GLU A 161 19.79 -4.15 -0.92
CA GLU A 161 19.52 -5.14 0.12
C GLU A 161 20.21 -4.82 1.44
N LYS A 162 21.45 -4.33 1.38
CA LYS A 162 22.22 -3.89 2.55
C LYS A 162 21.53 -2.73 3.27
N THR A 163 21.05 -1.73 2.53
CA THR A 163 20.31 -0.58 3.09
C THR A 163 18.99 -1.04 3.71
N VAL A 164 18.24 -1.88 3.01
CA VAL A 164 16.94 -2.39 3.46
C VAL A 164 17.07 -3.22 4.74
N SER A 165 18.06 -4.10 4.80
CA SER A 165 18.37 -4.88 6.01
C SER A 165 18.77 -3.98 7.18
N ASN A 166 19.66 -3.00 6.96
CA ASN A 166 20.05 -2.04 7.99
C ASN A 166 18.86 -1.24 8.53
N TYR A 167 17.97 -0.77 7.64
CA TYR A 167 16.82 0.05 8.04
C TYR A 167 15.79 -0.80 8.77
N SER A 168 15.48 -2.00 8.27
CA SER A 168 14.58 -2.94 8.94
C SER A 168 15.08 -3.29 10.34
N ASN A 169 16.37 -3.61 10.49
CA ASN A 169 16.96 -3.93 11.79
C ASN A 169 16.97 -2.73 12.75
N ALA A 170 17.21 -1.53 12.23
CA ALA A 170 17.14 -0.30 13.01
C ALA A 170 15.72 -0.03 13.52
N LEU A 171 14.70 -0.17 12.67
CA LEU A 171 13.29 0.03 13.02
C LEU A 171 12.82 -1.02 14.02
N LYS A 172 13.12 -2.30 13.76
CA LYS A 172 12.75 -3.45 14.59
C LYS A 172 13.45 -3.47 15.95
N GLY A 173 14.71 -3.08 15.99
CA GLY A 173 15.59 -3.19 17.14
C GLY A 173 15.89 -1.83 17.74
N SER A 174 17.00 -1.21 17.31
CA SER A 174 17.59 -0.03 17.95
C SER A 174 16.57 1.08 18.24
N ILE A 175 15.83 1.54 17.22
CA ILE A 175 14.87 2.65 17.36
C ILE A 175 13.71 2.23 18.27
N SER A 176 13.15 1.03 18.08
CA SER A 176 12.08 0.51 18.93
C SER A 176 12.51 0.47 20.41
N ASN A 177 13.73 0.00 20.69
CA ASN A 177 14.25 -0.13 22.05
C ASN A 177 14.49 1.24 22.70
N TRP A 178 15.15 2.18 22.00
CA TRP A 178 15.40 3.52 22.56
C TRP A 178 14.10 4.26 22.88
N LEU A 179 13.10 4.16 22.01
CA LEU A 179 11.80 4.77 22.24
C LEU A 179 11.02 4.07 23.37
N SER A 180 11.22 2.76 23.55
CA SER A 180 10.66 2.03 24.67
C SER A 180 11.28 2.42 26.00
N ASP A 181 12.61 2.54 26.04
CA ASP A 181 13.34 2.98 27.24
C ASP A 181 12.95 4.42 27.63
N ALA A 182 12.67 5.26 26.64
CA ALA A 182 12.15 6.63 26.85
C ALA A 182 10.65 6.70 27.17
N GLY A 183 9.93 5.56 27.22
CA GLY A 183 8.48 5.52 27.46
C GLY A 183 7.62 6.10 26.32
N LEU A 184 8.19 6.28 25.13
CA LEU A 184 7.54 6.85 23.95
C LEU A 184 6.85 5.79 23.07
N LEU A 185 7.21 4.51 23.23
CA LEU A 185 6.70 3.41 22.42
C LEU A 185 6.79 2.09 23.20
N ASN A 186 5.70 1.34 23.35
CA ASN A 186 5.71 0.06 24.10
C ASN A 186 5.69 -1.18 23.20
N ARG A 187 5.90 -1.02 21.90
CA ARG A 187 5.80 -2.08 20.90
C ARG A 187 6.81 -1.89 19.79
N ASN A 188 7.00 -2.92 18.97
CA ASN A 188 7.89 -2.84 17.82
C ASN A 188 7.36 -1.83 16.79
N LEU A 189 8.23 -0.94 16.32
CA LEU A 189 7.89 0.15 15.41
C LEU A 189 7.37 -0.35 14.05
N LEU A 190 7.84 -1.50 13.56
CA LEU A 190 7.33 -2.14 12.34
C LEU A 190 5.93 -2.76 12.52
N THR A 191 5.37 -2.77 13.72
CA THR A 191 3.96 -3.16 13.93
C THR A 191 2.99 -1.99 13.69
N ILE A 192 3.48 -0.75 13.73
CA ILE A 192 2.67 0.46 13.53
C ILE A 192 2.18 0.51 12.09
N SER A 193 0.87 0.57 11.92
CA SER A 193 0.18 0.70 10.64
C SER A 193 -0.30 2.12 10.34
N ASP A 194 -0.38 2.98 11.36
CA ASP A 194 -0.92 4.33 11.24
C ASP A 194 0.21 5.34 10.93
N TYR A 195 0.08 6.01 9.78
CA TYR A 195 1.03 7.02 9.32
C TYR A 195 1.21 8.18 10.32
N PHE A 196 0.13 8.63 10.96
CA PHE A 196 0.16 9.77 11.88
C PHE A 196 0.79 9.40 13.22
N GLU A 197 0.52 8.20 13.72
CA GLU A 197 1.16 7.63 14.89
C GLU A 197 2.67 7.54 14.66
N LEU A 198 3.10 6.97 13.53
CA LEU A 198 4.51 6.90 13.17
C LEU A 198 5.13 8.29 13.01
N THR A 199 4.41 9.25 12.44
CA THR A 199 4.88 10.64 12.30
C THR A 199 5.08 11.32 13.66
N ARG A 200 4.16 11.12 14.60
CA ARG A 200 4.26 11.62 15.97
C ARG A 200 5.46 10.99 16.69
N ILE A 201 5.61 9.68 16.57
CA ILE A 201 6.74 8.95 17.16
C ILE A 201 8.07 9.44 16.57
N ALA A 202 8.15 9.59 15.24
CA ALA A 202 9.35 10.10 14.58
C ALA A 202 9.70 11.53 15.03
N LYS A 203 8.71 12.40 15.22
CA LYS A 203 8.92 13.75 15.75
C LYS A 203 9.46 13.73 17.19
N ASN A 204 8.94 12.82 18.02
CA ASN A 204 9.40 12.67 19.40
C ASN A 204 10.80 12.04 19.46
N ALA A 205 11.11 11.11 18.56
CA ALA A 205 12.42 10.45 18.48
C ALA A 205 13.57 11.44 18.29
N VAL A 206 13.38 12.51 17.52
CA VAL A 206 14.41 13.54 17.30
C VAL A 206 14.73 14.34 18.57
N ASN A 207 13.85 14.34 19.57
CA ASN A 207 14.12 14.97 20.86
C ASN A 207 14.70 14.00 21.90
N GLU A 208 14.84 12.72 21.55
CA GLU A 208 15.40 11.70 22.43
C GLU A 208 16.95 11.71 22.29
N PRO A 209 17.69 11.92 23.39
CA PRO A 209 19.15 12.05 23.35
C PRO A 209 19.89 10.85 22.75
N GLN A 210 19.46 9.62 23.06
CA GLN A 210 20.10 8.40 22.56
C GLN A 210 19.95 8.29 21.04
N PHE A 211 18.74 8.44 20.51
CA PHE A 211 18.43 8.51 19.09
C PHE A 211 19.26 9.59 18.41
N THR A 212 19.32 10.79 18.97
CA THR A 212 20.08 11.92 18.38
C THR A 212 21.58 11.61 18.29
N ASN A 213 22.16 11.03 19.35
CA ASN A 213 23.58 10.66 19.39
C ASN A 213 23.91 9.58 18.34
N TYR A 214 23.15 8.48 18.33
CA TYR A 214 23.38 7.39 17.37
C TYR A 214 23.03 7.78 15.94
N ASN A 215 22.03 8.65 15.73
CA ASN A 215 21.70 9.19 14.42
C ASN A 215 22.81 10.09 13.87
N THR A 216 23.46 10.87 14.72
CA THR A 216 24.62 11.67 14.30
C THR A 216 25.80 10.76 13.93
N ARG A 217 26.13 9.77 14.77
CA ARG A 217 27.22 8.80 14.48
C ARG A 217 26.95 7.95 13.25
N GLY A 218 25.69 7.64 13.00
CA GLY A 218 25.23 6.86 11.85
C GLY A 218 24.95 7.70 10.59
N ASN A 219 25.42 8.95 10.52
CA ASN A 219 25.21 9.85 9.38
C ASN A 219 23.73 9.95 8.93
N GLY A 220 22.80 10.04 9.88
CA GLY A 220 21.36 10.22 9.62
C GLY A 220 20.60 8.94 9.28
N MET A 221 21.22 7.76 9.37
CA MET A 221 20.61 6.48 8.97
C MET A 221 19.27 6.19 9.68
N TYR A 222 19.16 6.47 10.98
CA TYR A 222 17.95 6.15 11.75
C TYR A 222 16.77 7.06 11.38
N SER A 223 17.04 8.34 11.12
CA SER A 223 16.04 9.27 10.57
C SER A 223 15.62 8.87 9.17
N ALA A 224 16.57 8.44 8.33
CA ALA A 224 16.27 7.94 7.00
C ALA A 224 15.40 6.66 7.03
N ALA A 225 15.67 5.75 7.97
CA ALA A 225 14.86 4.55 8.16
C ALA A 225 13.41 4.88 8.58
N LEU A 226 13.22 5.80 9.54
CA LEU A 226 11.88 6.27 9.95
C LEU A 226 11.12 6.93 8.79
N ASN A 227 11.79 7.81 8.03
CA ASN A 227 11.18 8.48 6.89
C ASN A 227 10.81 7.50 5.76
N LEU A 228 11.67 6.51 5.50
CA LEU A 228 11.40 5.49 4.49
C LEU A 228 10.20 4.62 4.88
N TYR A 229 10.09 4.26 6.16
CA TYR A 229 8.95 3.51 6.66
C TYR A 229 7.66 4.35 6.69
N ARG A 230 7.75 5.67 6.92
CA ARG A 230 6.61 6.59 6.74
C ARG A 230 6.13 6.64 5.31
N GLN A 231 7.03 6.71 4.33
CA GLN A 231 6.67 6.66 2.91
C GLN A 231 5.98 5.34 2.54
N TYR A 232 6.48 4.23 3.06
CA TYR A 232 5.82 2.93 2.90
C TYR A 232 4.38 2.93 3.43
N LEU A 233 4.16 3.49 4.62
CA LEU A 233 2.80 3.61 5.17
C LEU A 233 1.92 4.56 4.36
N ASP A 234 2.48 5.67 3.86
CA ASP A 234 1.78 6.64 3.01
C ASP A 234 1.26 5.98 1.71
N GLU A 235 2.12 5.20 1.05
CA GLU A 235 1.75 4.46 -0.18
C GLU A 235 0.74 3.33 0.08
N LEU A 236 0.79 2.68 1.26
CA LEU A 236 -0.23 1.71 1.66
C LEU A 236 -1.58 2.39 1.97
N THR A 237 -1.57 3.63 2.46
CA THR A 237 -2.79 4.37 2.85
C THR A 237 -3.57 4.95 1.67
N ASP A 238 -3.01 4.96 0.46
CA ASP A 238 -3.73 5.33 -0.78
C ASP A 238 -4.71 4.23 -1.26
N ALA A 239 -4.75 3.05 -0.60
CA ALA A 239 -5.52 1.88 -1.07
C ALA A 239 -6.94 1.71 -0.51
N SER A 240 -7.39 2.41 0.56
CA SER A 240 -8.81 2.35 0.95
C SER A 240 -9.25 3.50 1.87
N ILE A 241 -10.10 4.39 1.34
CA ILE A 241 -10.63 5.56 2.07
C ILE A 241 -11.86 5.20 2.93
N GLU A 242 -12.52 4.07 2.67
CA GLU A 242 -13.82 3.73 3.27
C GLU A 242 -13.73 2.90 4.56
N GLN A 243 -12.78 1.96 4.67
CA GLN A 243 -12.56 1.16 5.88
C GLN A 243 -11.91 1.96 7.02
N ASP A 244 -11.11 2.96 6.66
CA ASP A 244 -10.47 3.90 7.57
C ASP A 244 -11.46 4.81 8.31
N VAL A 245 -12.57 5.19 7.65
CA VAL A 245 -13.62 6.01 8.26
C VAL A 245 -14.41 5.21 9.30
N GLN A 246 -14.76 3.97 8.97
CA GLN A 246 -15.50 3.09 9.88
C GLN A 246 -14.69 2.72 11.12
N SER A 247 -13.39 2.47 10.98
CA SER A 247 -12.52 2.12 12.12
C SER A 247 -12.35 3.30 13.09
N ILE A 248 -12.29 4.54 12.59
CA ILE A 248 -12.21 5.76 13.43
C ILE A 248 -13.55 6.08 14.10
N GLU A 249 -14.67 5.84 13.42
CA GLU A 249 -16.01 6.04 14.00
C GLU A 249 -16.25 5.05 15.17
N GLN A 250 -15.73 3.82 15.06
CA GLN A 250 -15.91 2.74 16.04
C GLN A 250 -14.90 2.73 17.20
N ASP A 251 -13.84 3.54 17.14
CA ASP A 251 -12.78 3.58 18.18
C ASP A 251 -13.29 4.15 19.52
N ALA A 252 -13.24 3.39 20.61
CA ALA A 252 -13.77 3.83 21.90
C ALA A 252 -12.86 4.80 22.69
N GLU A 253 -11.59 4.95 22.31
CA GLU A 253 -10.61 5.79 23.02
C GLU A 253 -10.51 7.22 22.47
N LEU A 254 -11.00 7.46 21.25
CA LEU A 254 -11.00 8.78 20.62
C LEU A 254 -12.20 9.62 21.07
N LYS A 255 -11.96 10.88 21.47
CA LYS A 255 -13.05 11.83 21.73
C LYS A 255 -13.76 12.20 20.44
N ASP A 256 -15.06 12.48 20.51
CA ASP A 256 -15.92 12.78 19.35
C ASP A 256 -15.39 13.90 18.43
N THR A 257 -14.74 14.91 19.01
CA THR A 257 -14.07 15.99 18.28
C THR A 257 -12.83 15.51 17.51
N GLN A 258 -12.08 14.54 18.05
CA GLN A 258 -10.91 13.94 17.41
C GLN A 258 -11.34 12.96 16.30
N LYS A 259 -12.38 12.15 16.54
CA LYS A 259 -13.00 11.29 15.51
C LYS A 259 -13.45 12.10 14.30
N LYS A 260 -14.17 13.21 14.51
CA LYS A 260 -14.63 14.09 13.43
C LYS A 260 -13.46 14.70 12.63
N VAL A 261 -12.36 15.07 13.27
CA VAL A 261 -11.17 15.62 12.58
C VAL A 261 -10.42 14.54 11.78
N LEU A 262 -10.31 13.33 12.32
CA LEU A 262 -9.61 12.20 11.70
C LEU A 262 -10.38 11.58 10.52
N VAL A 263 -11.70 11.45 10.64
CA VAL A 263 -12.60 11.05 9.54
C VAL A 263 -12.59 12.08 8.40
N GLN A 264 -12.56 13.38 8.72
CA GLN A 264 -12.52 14.46 7.73
C GLN A 264 -11.18 14.53 6.98
N ALA A 265 -10.06 14.21 7.64
CA ALA A 265 -8.75 14.15 6.99
C ALA A 265 -8.66 13.01 5.96
N ARG A 266 -9.14 11.81 6.31
CA ARG A 266 -9.11 10.60 5.46
C ARG A 266 -10.14 10.59 4.33
N ARG A 267 -11.39 10.99 4.59
CA ARG A 267 -12.34 11.32 3.50
C ARG A 267 -11.82 12.45 2.64
N GLY A 268 -10.91 13.24 3.19
CA GLY A 268 -10.43 14.45 2.61
C GLY A 268 -9.48 14.27 1.44
N GLN A 269 -8.46 13.43 1.57
CA GLN A 269 -7.50 13.15 0.49
C GLN A 269 -8.14 12.39 -0.69
N GLY A 270 -9.02 11.43 -0.41
CA GLY A 270 -9.80 10.73 -1.44
C GLY A 270 -10.74 11.67 -2.21
N LYS A 271 -11.56 12.43 -1.48
CA LYS A 271 -12.43 13.45 -2.09
C LYS A 271 -11.62 14.55 -2.78
N PHE A 272 -10.46 14.91 -2.25
CA PHE A 272 -9.57 15.87 -2.87
C PHE A 272 -9.09 15.35 -4.22
N ARG A 273 -8.57 14.12 -4.30
CA ARG A 273 -8.18 13.49 -5.56
C ARG A 273 -9.34 13.41 -6.55
N GLU A 274 -10.52 12.97 -6.12
CA GLU A 274 -11.72 12.95 -6.96
C GLU A 274 -12.10 14.34 -7.48
N ARG A 275 -12.05 15.37 -6.62
CA ARG A 275 -12.36 16.76 -6.98
C ARG A 275 -11.32 17.34 -7.93
N VAL A 276 -10.05 17.07 -7.72
CA VAL A 276 -8.94 17.49 -8.59
C VAL A 276 -9.04 16.79 -9.95
N ILE A 277 -9.37 15.49 -9.99
CA ILE A 277 -9.65 14.78 -11.25
C ILE A 277 -10.86 15.38 -11.95
N SER A 278 -11.95 15.68 -11.23
CA SER A 278 -13.14 16.31 -11.80
C SER A 278 -12.84 17.71 -12.38
N GLN A 279 -11.99 18.47 -11.71
CA GLN A 279 -11.55 19.80 -12.12
C GLN A 279 -10.68 19.76 -13.39
N TRP A 280 -9.68 18.87 -13.42
CA TRP A 280 -8.65 18.86 -14.48
C TRP A 280 -8.91 17.87 -15.61
N LYS A 281 -9.51 16.70 -15.32
CA LYS A 281 -9.84 15.57 -16.21
C LYS A 281 -8.67 14.91 -16.95
N LYS A 282 -7.53 15.56 -17.00
CA LYS A 282 -6.27 15.15 -17.62
C LYS A 282 -5.14 15.93 -16.95
N CYS A 283 -3.90 15.58 -17.24
CA CYS A 283 -2.75 16.30 -16.72
C CYS A 283 -2.88 17.79 -17.03
N ALA A 284 -2.81 18.61 -15.98
CA ALA A 284 -2.98 20.06 -16.00
C ALA A 284 -1.96 20.78 -16.89
N VAL A 285 -0.81 20.12 -17.12
CA VAL A 285 0.33 20.68 -17.87
C VAL A 285 0.47 20.03 -19.24
N THR A 286 0.54 18.69 -19.30
CA THR A 286 0.84 17.96 -20.55
C THR A 286 -0.41 17.57 -21.32
N GLY A 287 -1.59 17.58 -20.69
CA GLY A 287 -2.83 17.11 -21.29
C GLY A 287 -2.95 15.58 -21.41
N TYR A 288 -2.02 14.81 -20.87
CA TYR A 288 -2.11 13.34 -20.82
C TYR A 288 -3.35 12.90 -20.03
N ASP A 289 -4.15 11.98 -20.56
CA ASP A 289 -5.52 11.72 -20.10
C ASP A 289 -5.72 10.37 -19.38
N ASN A 290 -4.69 9.51 -19.34
CA ASN A 290 -4.76 8.28 -18.57
C ASN A 290 -4.62 8.56 -17.06
N ILE A 291 -5.76 8.78 -16.40
CA ILE A 291 -5.90 9.15 -15.00
C ILE A 291 -5.15 8.21 -14.02
N SER A 292 -5.03 6.92 -14.35
CA SER A 292 -4.38 5.96 -13.44
C SER A 292 -2.89 6.22 -13.24
N LEU A 293 -2.27 6.97 -14.15
CA LEU A 293 -0.86 7.37 -14.10
C LEU A 293 -0.67 8.81 -13.61
N LEU A 294 -1.75 9.50 -13.24
CA LEU A 294 -1.71 10.89 -12.78
C LEU A 294 -1.85 11.00 -11.26
N LEU A 295 -1.17 11.99 -10.69
CA LEU A 295 -1.17 12.29 -9.27
C LEU A 295 -1.87 13.63 -9.00
N ALA A 296 -2.63 13.69 -7.91
CA ALA A 296 -3.26 14.92 -7.44
C ALA A 296 -2.33 15.57 -6.41
N SER A 297 -1.46 16.47 -6.88
CA SER A 297 -0.48 17.18 -6.06
C SER A 297 -1.14 18.39 -5.39
N HIS A 298 -0.88 18.59 -4.09
CA HIS A 298 -1.29 19.79 -3.37
C HIS A 298 -0.35 20.96 -3.69
N ILE A 299 -0.91 22.11 -4.08
CA ILE A 299 -0.13 23.33 -4.31
C ILE A 299 0.37 23.90 -2.98
N LYS A 300 -0.53 24.11 -2.03
CA LYS A 300 -0.21 24.41 -0.63
C LYS A 300 -0.25 23.10 0.15
N PRO A 301 0.86 22.67 0.77
CA PRO A 301 0.93 21.37 1.43
C PRO A 301 -0.15 21.17 2.49
N TRP A 302 -0.63 19.93 2.61
CA TRP A 302 -1.66 19.54 3.57
C TRP A 302 -1.34 19.96 5.01
N ALA A 303 -0.07 19.84 5.42
CA ALA A 303 0.41 20.12 6.77
C ALA A 303 0.17 21.57 7.24
N VAL A 304 0.09 22.51 6.30
CA VAL A 304 -0.07 23.95 6.55
C VAL A 304 -1.40 24.49 6.02
N SER A 305 -2.24 23.62 5.47
CA SER A 305 -3.57 23.96 4.96
C SER A 305 -4.62 23.81 6.05
N ASP A 306 -5.62 24.68 6.05
CA ASP A 306 -6.83 24.54 6.86
C ASP A 306 -7.80 23.49 6.29
N ASN A 307 -8.89 23.19 7.00
CA ASN A 307 -9.82 22.13 6.61
C ASN A 307 -10.56 22.40 5.28
N GLY A 308 -10.77 23.67 4.91
CA GLY A 308 -11.34 24.03 3.62
C GLY A 308 -10.31 23.86 2.51
N GLU A 309 -9.12 24.44 2.70
CA GLU A 309 -8.00 24.40 1.75
C GLU A 309 -7.53 22.96 1.44
N ARG A 310 -7.61 22.05 2.42
CA ARG A 310 -7.25 20.64 2.26
C ARG A 310 -8.10 19.90 1.22
N LEU A 311 -9.36 20.32 1.07
CA LEU A 311 -10.35 19.66 0.20
C LEU A 311 -10.70 20.49 -1.03
N ASP A 312 -10.10 21.66 -1.15
CA ASP A 312 -10.34 22.57 -2.25
C ASP A 312 -9.67 22.03 -3.52
N PRO A 313 -10.42 21.70 -4.60
CA PRO A 313 -9.80 21.31 -5.86
C PRO A 313 -8.84 22.36 -6.43
N TYR A 314 -9.02 23.64 -6.09
CA TYR A 314 -8.14 24.72 -6.53
C TYR A 314 -6.80 24.74 -5.78
N ASN A 315 -6.67 23.99 -4.69
CA ASN A 315 -5.40 23.71 -4.04
C ASN A 315 -4.71 22.47 -4.66
N GLY A 316 -5.17 21.97 -5.80
CA GLY A 316 -4.65 20.76 -6.42
C GLY A 316 -4.33 20.92 -7.90
N LEU A 317 -3.23 20.29 -8.32
CA LEU A 317 -2.90 20.07 -9.72
C LEU A 317 -2.90 18.58 -10.03
N LEU A 318 -3.48 18.21 -11.16
CA LEU A 318 -3.36 16.85 -11.67
C LEU A 318 -2.13 16.74 -12.57
N LEU A 319 -1.10 16.00 -12.16
CA LEU A 319 0.22 16.00 -12.78
C LEU A 319 0.69 14.60 -13.18
N SER A 320 1.56 14.52 -14.17
CA SER A 320 2.31 13.30 -14.48
C SER A 320 3.40 13.04 -13.43
N PRO A 321 3.88 11.80 -13.24
CA PRO A 321 4.81 11.45 -12.15
C PRO A 321 6.07 12.31 -12.05
N ASN A 322 6.70 12.61 -13.19
CA ASN A 322 7.92 13.43 -13.20
C ASN A 322 7.65 14.90 -12.80
N LEU A 323 6.53 15.47 -13.27
CA LEU A 323 6.12 16.84 -12.95
C LEU A 323 5.68 16.96 -11.49
N ASP A 324 4.90 16.00 -11.01
CA ASP A 324 4.47 15.89 -9.62
C ASP A 324 5.68 15.90 -8.68
N LYS A 325 6.63 14.99 -8.92
CA LYS A 325 7.82 14.87 -8.07
C LYS A 325 8.69 16.13 -8.10
N ALA A 326 8.86 16.74 -9.28
CA ALA A 326 9.61 17.98 -9.41
C ALA A 326 8.90 19.16 -8.72
N PHE A 327 7.57 19.20 -8.76
CA PHE A 327 6.76 20.25 -8.14
C PHE A 327 6.80 20.13 -6.62
N ASP A 328 6.53 18.95 -6.06
CA ASP A 328 6.58 18.68 -4.61
C ASP A 328 7.94 19.01 -3.98
N LEU A 329 9.03 18.67 -4.69
CA LEU A 329 10.39 18.97 -4.24
C LEU A 329 10.75 20.46 -4.37
N ASN A 330 9.86 21.26 -4.98
CA ASN A 330 10.04 22.68 -5.33
C ASN A 330 11.18 22.90 -6.34
N TYR A 331 11.41 21.93 -7.23
CA TYR A 331 12.28 22.11 -8.40
C TYR A 331 11.58 22.77 -9.57
N VAL A 332 10.25 22.67 -9.63
CA VAL A 332 9.43 23.47 -10.54
C VAL A 332 8.31 24.18 -9.78
N SER A 333 7.83 25.28 -10.33
CA SER A 333 6.63 25.98 -9.88
C SER A 333 5.95 26.64 -11.10
N PHE A 334 4.93 27.46 -10.88
CA PHE A 334 4.26 28.19 -11.97
C PHE A 334 4.09 29.66 -11.61
N SER A 335 4.40 30.54 -12.56
CA SER A 335 4.13 31.98 -12.48
C SER A 335 2.65 32.29 -12.27
N ASP A 336 2.34 33.54 -11.95
CA ASP A 336 0.97 34.09 -11.90
C ASP A 336 0.17 33.79 -13.19
N LYS A 337 0.85 33.83 -14.34
CA LYS A 337 0.29 33.50 -15.66
C LYS A 337 0.36 32.01 -16.02
N GLY A 338 0.69 31.16 -15.05
CA GLY A 338 0.73 29.71 -15.22
C GLY A 338 1.91 29.18 -16.04
N ARG A 339 2.88 30.00 -16.45
CA ARG A 339 4.11 29.51 -17.09
C ARG A 339 5.00 28.82 -16.09
N ILE A 340 5.59 27.69 -16.47
CA ILE A 340 6.49 26.94 -15.60
C ILE A 340 7.71 27.77 -15.23
N LEU A 341 8.13 27.63 -13.98
CA LEU A 341 9.36 28.14 -13.42
C LEU A 341 10.20 26.92 -13.07
N ILE A 342 11.44 26.85 -13.56
CA ILE A 342 12.33 25.71 -13.34
C ILE A 342 13.52 26.19 -12.51
N SER A 343 13.82 25.47 -11.44
CA SER A 343 15.00 25.72 -10.61
C SER A 343 16.25 25.24 -11.32
N ASP A 344 17.33 26.02 -11.25
CA ASP A 344 18.64 25.65 -11.81
C ASP A 344 19.19 24.34 -11.20
N GLN A 345 18.70 23.95 -10.01
CA GLN A 345 19.08 22.70 -9.34
C GLN A 345 18.50 21.44 -9.99
N LEU A 346 17.50 21.56 -10.86
CA LEU A 346 16.86 20.40 -11.48
C LEU A 346 17.78 19.74 -12.55
N GLY A 347 18.77 20.47 -13.08
CA GLY A 347 19.68 19.95 -14.10
C GLY A 347 18.97 19.75 -15.45
N GLU A 348 19.22 18.61 -16.12
CA GLU A 348 18.71 18.27 -17.46
C GLU A 348 17.18 18.01 -17.49
N TYR A 349 16.39 19.02 -17.16
CA TYR A 349 14.92 18.95 -17.04
C TYR A 349 14.22 18.39 -18.30
N ALA A 350 14.80 18.58 -19.49
CA ALA A 350 14.29 18.03 -20.75
C ALA A 350 14.23 16.50 -20.76
N THR A 351 15.19 15.82 -20.12
CA THR A 351 15.22 14.34 -20.01
C THR A 351 14.10 13.79 -19.13
N LEU A 352 13.59 14.62 -18.21
CA LEU A 352 12.43 14.32 -17.38
C LEU A 352 11.10 14.61 -18.10
N GLY A 353 11.18 15.07 -19.35
CA GLY A 353 10.03 15.50 -20.14
C GLY A 353 9.46 16.84 -19.67
N ILE A 354 10.23 17.66 -18.96
CA ILE A 354 9.85 19.01 -18.53
C ILE A 354 10.42 19.99 -19.56
N ASP A 355 9.66 21.01 -19.94
CA ASP A 355 10.10 22.01 -20.92
C ASP A 355 9.72 23.42 -20.47
N LYS A 356 10.49 24.43 -20.89
CA LYS A 356 10.30 25.85 -20.51
C LYS A 356 9.00 26.46 -21.07
N ASP A 357 8.44 25.89 -22.11
CA ASP A 357 7.20 26.35 -22.73
C ASP A 357 5.95 25.76 -22.05
N MET A 358 6.12 24.85 -21.08
CA MET A 358 5.02 24.28 -20.33
C MET A 358 4.23 25.33 -19.54
N LYS A 359 2.92 25.14 -19.52
CA LYS A 359 1.99 26.03 -18.83
C LYS A 359 0.87 25.22 -18.20
N VAL A 360 0.34 25.75 -17.11
CA VAL A 360 -0.87 25.27 -16.47
C VAL A 360 -1.91 26.40 -16.48
N PRO A 361 -3.15 26.17 -16.91
CA PRO A 361 -4.17 27.21 -16.96
C PRO A 361 -4.73 27.47 -15.55
N LEU A 362 -4.01 28.27 -14.77
CA LEU A 362 -4.44 28.66 -13.42
C LEU A 362 -5.63 29.61 -13.46
N LEU A 363 -6.68 29.23 -12.73
CA LEU A 363 -7.79 30.12 -12.38
C LEU A 363 -7.43 30.99 -11.16
N GLU A 364 -8.20 32.06 -10.94
CA GLU A 364 -8.01 33.01 -9.84
C GLU A 364 -7.91 32.32 -8.47
N GLN A 365 -8.73 31.29 -8.25
CA GLN A 365 -8.77 30.52 -7.01
C GLN A 365 -7.47 29.75 -6.72
N HIS A 366 -6.64 29.47 -7.73
CA HIS A 366 -5.35 28.81 -7.51
C HIS A 366 -4.24 29.78 -7.08
N GLN A 367 -4.45 31.10 -7.24
CA GLN A 367 -3.36 32.07 -7.18
C GLN A 367 -2.76 32.21 -5.79
N ASP A 368 -3.57 32.16 -4.74
CA ASP A 368 -3.10 32.26 -3.35
C ASP A 368 -2.27 31.03 -2.96
N TYR A 369 -2.72 29.83 -3.34
CA TYR A 369 -1.96 28.60 -3.13
C TYR A 369 -0.66 28.62 -3.94
N MET A 370 -0.71 29.03 -5.20
CA MET A 370 0.47 29.06 -6.06
C MET A 370 1.47 30.15 -5.61
N ALA A 371 0.99 31.25 -5.04
CA ALA A 371 1.84 32.26 -4.42
C ALA A 371 2.62 31.67 -3.24
N TYR A 372 1.95 30.90 -2.38
CA TYR A 372 2.59 30.17 -1.28
C TYR A 372 3.67 29.20 -1.80
N HIS A 373 3.35 28.39 -2.81
CA HIS A 373 4.31 27.46 -3.40
C HIS A 373 5.52 28.20 -4.04
N ARG A 374 5.27 29.29 -4.76
CA ARG A 374 6.34 30.12 -5.36
C ARG A 374 7.27 30.70 -4.30
N GLU A 375 6.75 31.15 -3.16
CA GLU A 375 7.57 31.70 -2.08
C GLU A 375 8.60 30.67 -1.58
N ILE A 376 8.17 29.43 -1.37
CA ILE A 376 9.04 28.32 -0.95
C ILE A 376 10.05 27.98 -2.05
N PHE A 377 9.59 27.90 -3.31
CA PHE A 377 10.43 27.69 -4.48
C PHE A 377 11.58 28.71 -4.55
N HIS A 378 11.28 30.00 -4.38
CA HIS A 378 12.29 31.06 -4.40
C HIS A 378 13.21 31.03 -3.17
N THR A 379 12.69 30.68 -1.99
CA THR A 379 13.48 30.62 -0.75
C THR A 379 14.52 29.49 -0.81
N LYS A 380 14.16 28.33 -1.35
CA LYS A 380 15.11 27.22 -1.58
C LYS A 380 16.15 27.55 -2.67
N GLY A 381 15.77 28.33 -3.69
CA GLY A 381 16.72 28.83 -4.70
C GLY A 381 17.69 29.89 -4.16
N ALA A 382 17.27 30.73 -3.22
CA ALA A 382 18.07 31.81 -2.64
C ALA A 382 19.12 31.35 -1.61
N LEU A 383 18.91 30.20 -0.96
CA LEU A 383 19.85 29.65 0.03
C LEU A 383 21.19 29.15 -0.56
N VAL A 384 21.31 29.09 -1.89
CA VAL A 384 22.50 28.55 -2.58
C VAL A 384 23.28 29.59 -3.39
N THR A 385 22.70 30.76 -3.69
CA THR A 385 23.41 31.85 -4.38
C THR A 385 24.34 32.67 -3.47
N LYS A 386 24.44 32.31 -2.18
CA LYS A 386 25.42 32.86 -1.21
C LYS A 386 26.52 31.87 -0.79
N GLY A 387 26.72 30.80 -1.56
CA GLY A 387 27.79 29.81 -1.36
C GLY A 387 29.00 30.08 -2.22
#